data_AF-A0A8S3UVQ4-F1
#
_entry.id   AF-A0A8S3UVQ4-F1
#
_cell.length_a   1.000
_cell.length_b   1.000
_cell.length_c   1.000
_cell.angle_alpha   90.00
_cell.angle_beta   90.00
_cell.angle_gamma   90.00
#
_symmetry.space_group_name_H-M   'P 1'
#
loop_
_entity.id
_entity.type
_entity.pdbx_description
1 polymer ?
#
loop_
_entity_poly.entity_id
_entity_poly.type
_entity_poly.pdbx_seq_one_letter_code
_entity_poly.pdbx_strand_id
1 'polypeptide(L)'
;MYSIYNTGGKIDLAHHGNHAVKALHETLAFNDAVAKMDSMTNDRDTLAVVTADHSHTLVLAGYPARGNDILGLIKNSAGQLELAKDHKPLTSLIYGTGPGAWSGSRPDLTSVNTDDKNYVSESAIPFNPSTHAGEDVAIYAKRTYVTFVPRYT
;
A
#
# COMPACT_ATOMS: atom_id res chain seq x y z
N MET A 1 30.00 3.23 -17.51
CA MET A 1 28.56 3.40 -17.24
C MET A 1 28.05 2.11 -16.66
N TYR A 2 27.35 2.15 -15.53
CA TYR A 2 26.74 0.97 -14.91
C TYR A 2 25.25 1.25 -14.63
N SER A 3 24.44 0.19 -14.53
CA SER A 3 23.03 0.28 -14.18
C SER A 3 22.75 -0.67 -13.02
N ILE A 4 22.01 -0.21 -12.01
CA ILE A 4 21.64 -1.00 -10.85
C ILE A 4 20.11 -1.04 -10.80
N TYR A 5 19.58 -2.23 -10.58
CA TYR A 5 18.14 -2.46 -10.39
C TYR A 5 17.94 -3.04 -8.98
N ASN A 6 17.06 -2.41 -8.21
CA ASN A 6 16.64 -2.89 -6.90
C ASN A 6 15.12 -2.98 -6.88
N THR A 7 14.58 -4.11 -6.39
CA THR A 7 13.15 -4.39 -6.43
C THR A 7 12.61 -4.68 -5.04
N GLY A 8 11.55 -3.97 -4.65
CA GLY A 8 10.74 -4.30 -3.47
C GLY A 8 9.73 -5.41 -3.73
N GLY A 9 10.11 -6.51 -4.39
CA GLY A 9 9.17 -7.48 -4.98
C GLY A 9 8.24 -8.20 -3.98
N LYS A 10 8.51 -8.16 -2.68
CA LYS A 10 7.62 -8.72 -1.65
C LYS A 10 6.41 -7.83 -1.34
N ILE A 11 6.43 -6.56 -1.75
CA ILE A 11 5.26 -5.66 -1.67
C ILE A 11 4.09 -6.30 -2.45
N ASP A 12 4.36 -6.72 -3.68
CA ASP A 12 3.41 -7.42 -4.55
C ASP A 12 2.86 -8.71 -3.92
N LEU A 13 3.75 -9.59 -3.47
CA LEU A 13 3.37 -10.86 -2.85
C LEU A 13 2.50 -10.65 -1.59
N ALA A 14 2.77 -9.61 -0.80
CA ALA A 14 1.96 -9.27 0.36
C ALA A 14 0.55 -8.80 -0.04
N HIS A 15 0.42 -7.98 -1.08
CA HIS A 15 -0.88 -7.54 -1.57
C HIS A 15 -1.70 -8.68 -2.18
N HIS A 16 -1.06 -9.61 -2.89
CA HIS A 16 -1.70 -10.85 -3.36
C HIS A 16 -2.37 -11.64 -2.23
N GLY A 17 -1.80 -11.62 -1.02
CA GLY A 17 -2.37 -12.22 0.19
C GLY A 17 -3.29 -11.31 1.02
N ASN A 18 -3.58 -10.08 0.58
CA ASN A 18 -4.23 -9.01 1.36
C ASN A 18 -3.55 -8.74 2.73
N HIS A 19 -2.23 -8.95 2.84
CA HIS A 19 -1.48 -8.66 4.05
C HIS A 19 -0.96 -7.22 4.05
N ALA A 20 -1.84 -6.26 4.33
CA ALA A 20 -1.49 -4.84 4.32
C ALA A 20 -0.30 -4.50 5.24
N VAL A 21 -0.24 -5.10 6.44
CA VAL A 21 0.88 -4.93 7.39
C VAL A 21 2.23 -5.28 6.73
N LYS A 22 2.29 -6.45 6.06
CA LYS A 22 3.50 -6.89 5.35
C LYS A 22 3.82 -5.97 4.17
N ALA A 23 2.82 -5.59 3.38
CA ALA A 23 3.02 -4.74 2.20
C ALA A 23 3.59 -3.36 2.58
N LEU A 24 3.07 -2.74 3.65
CA LEU A 24 3.59 -1.47 4.14
C LEU A 24 5.01 -1.60 4.71
N HIS A 25 5.31 -2.67 5.47
CA HIS A 25 6.67 -2.90 5.97
C HIS A 25 7.69 -3.16 4.84
N GLU A 26 7.33 -3.93 3.81
CA GLU A 26 8.19 -4.12 2.64
C GLU A 26 8.36 -2.81 1.85
N THR A 27 7.34 -1.97 1.82
CA THR A 27 7.42 -0.62 1.23
C THR A 27 8.38 0.28 2.01
N LEU A 28 8.35 0.24 3.34
CA LEU A 28 9.30 0.97 4.19
C LEU A 28 10.73 0.47 3.98
N ALA A 29 10.93 -0.85 3.91
CA ALA A 29 12.25 -1.42 3.63
C ALA A 29 12.78 -1.01 2.25
N PHE A 30 11.91 -0.93 1.23
CA PHE A 30 12.27 -0.41 -0.08
C PHE A 30 12.61 1.09 -0.04
N ASN A 31 11.84 1.89 0.70
CA ASN A 31 12.14 3.30 0.93
C ASN A 31 13.50 3.50 1.60
N ASP A 32 13.85 2.67 2.60
CA ASP A 32 15.15 2.72 3.25
C ASP A 32 16.29 2.36 2.28
N ALA A 33 16.07 1.42 1.37
CA ALA A 33 17.02 1.11 0.31
C ALA A 33 17.20 2.26 -0.69
N VAL A 34 16.12 2.99 -1.03
CA VAL A 34 16.18 4.21 -1.85
C VAL A 34 16.98 5.29 -1.13
N ALA A 35 16.69 5.55 0.16
CA ALA A 35 17.43 6.52 0.97
C ALA A 35 18.91 6.15 1.09
N LYS A 36 19.21 4.84 1.24
CA LYS A 36 20.59 4.35 1.27
C LYS A 36 21.30 4.58 -0.06
N MET A 37 20.66 4.29 -1.19
CA MET A 37 21.18 4.57 -2.52
C MET A 37 21.45 6.07 -2.71
N ASP A 38 20.52 6.94 -2.29
CA ASP A 38 20.68 8.40 -2.37
C ASP A 38 21.90 8.88 -1.56
N SER A 39 22.09 8.33 -0.36
CA SER A 39 23.24 8.68 0.49
C SER A 39 24.60 8.23 -0.05
N MET A 40 24.61 7.32 -1.03
CA MET A 40 25.82 6.70 -1.59
C MET A 40 26.14 7.17 -3.01
N THR A 41 25.29 8.01 -3.61
CA THR A 41 25.41 8.43 -5.00
C THR A 41 25.49 9.95 -5.12
N ASN A 42 25.87 10.45 -6.30
CA ASN A 42 25.96 11.87 -6.59
C ASN A 42 24.98 12.25 -7.69
N ASP A 43 24.06 13.17 -7.39
CA ASP A 43 23.04 13.62 -8.34
C ASP A 43 23.62 14.26 -9.61
N ARG A 44 24.92 14.54 -9.70
CA ARG A 44 25.56 15.05 -10.93
C ARG A 44 25.79 13.97 -11.98
N ASP A 45 26.10 12.75 -11.54
CA ASP A 45 26.45 11.62 -12.41
C ASP A 45 25.47 10.44 -12.32
N THR A 46 24.55 10.49 -11.36
CA THR A 46 23.55 9.44 -11.11
C THR A 46 22.15 9.94 -11.43
N LEU A 47 21.37 9.16 -12.20
CA LEU A 47 19.93 9.30 -12.34
C LEU A 47 19.23 8.25 -11.48
N ALA A 48 18.53 8.68 -10.45
CA ALA A 48 17.66 7.82 -9.67
C ALA A 48 16.23 7.89 -10.21
N VAL A 49 15.60 6.74 -10.42
CA VAL A 49 14.18 6.63 -10.76
C VAL A 49 13.55 5.60 -9.83
N VAL A 50 12.43 5.98 -9.21
CA VAL A 50 11.61 5.10 -8.36
C VAL A 50 10.22 5.06 -8.95
N THR A 51 9.73 3.85 -9.20
CA THR A 51 8.39 3.62 -9.76
C THR A 51 7.89 2.25 -9.34
N ALA A 52 6.66 1.94 -9.73
CA ALA A 52 6.09 0.60 -9.67
C ALA A 52 5.87 0.08 -11.11
N ASP A 53 5.84 -1.23 -11.27
CA ASP A 53 5.44 -1.90 -12.51
C ASP A 53 3.91 -1.91 -12.68
N HIS A 54 3.16 -2.02 -11.58
CA HIS A 54 1.71 -1.88 -11.51
C HIS A 54 1.24 -1.54 -10.08
N SER A 55 -0.06 -1.32 -9.91
CA SER A 55 -0.69 -1.15 -8.59
C SER A 55 -1.39 -2.43 -8.10
N HIS A 56 -2.11 -2.33 -7.00
CA HIS A 56 -2.97 -3.37 -6.40
C HIS A 56 -4.31 -2.78 -6.02
N THR A 57 -5.32 -3.64 -5.84
CA THR A 57 -6.69 -3.19 -5.52
C THR A 57 -6.87 -2.66 -4.08
N LEU A 58 -5.78 -2.20 -3.45
CA LEU A 58 -5.80 -1.59 -2.12
C LEU A 58 -6.53 -0.24 -2.17
N VAL A 59 -7.43 -0.03 -1.21
CA VAL A 59 -8.16 1.22 -1.04
C VAL A 59 -7.97 1.73 0.38
N LEU A 60 -7.70 3.04 0.50
CA LEU A 60 -7.76 3.77 1.76
C LEU A 60 -9.21 4.19 1.98
N ALA A 61 -9.88 3.60 2.95
CA ALA A 61 -11.31 3.72 3.18
C ALA A 61 -11.67 4.65 4.35
N GLY A 62 -12.90 5.16 4.30
CA GLY A 62 -13.56 5.94 5.36
C GLY A 62 -12.95 7.32 5.61
N TYR A 63 -13.24 7.88 6.79
CA TYR A 63 -12.81 9.22 7.20
C TYR A 63 -12.05 9.18 8.54
N PRO A 64 -10.96 8.41 8.65
CA PRO A 64 -10.22 8.30 9.90
C PRO A 64 -9.71 9.66 10.37
N ALA A 65 -9.80 9.90 11.67
CA ALA A 65 -9.20 11.07 12.29
C ALA A 65 -7.68 11.09 12.03
N ARG A 66 -7.11 12.30 11.93
CA ARG A 66 -5.66 12.45 11.82
C ARG A 66 -4.97 11.76 13.00
N GLY A 67 -3.98 10.92 12.70
CA GLY A 67 -3.25 10.13 13.70
C GLY A 67 -3.91 8.79 14.05
N ASN A 68 -5.04 8.43 13.42
CA ASN A 68 -5.53 7.06 13.44
C ASN A 68 -4.49 6.13 12.81
N ASP A 69 -4.30 4.96 13.42
CA ASP A 69 -3.42 3.95 12.88
C ASP A 69 -3.93 3.48 11.50
N ILE A 70 -3.04 3.48 10.50
CA ILE A 70 -3.37 3.04 9.14
C ILE A 70 -3.72 1.55 9.08
N LEU A 71 -3.18 0.74 10.00
CA LEU A 71 -3.48 -0.69 10.13
C LEU A 71 -4.67 -0.95 11.07
N GLY A 72 -5.18 0.09 11.72
CA GLY A 72 -6.24 0.02 12.71
C GLY A 72 -7.65 0.13 12.14
N LEU A 73 -8.61 -0.10 13.03
CA LEU A 73 -10.02 0.26 12.83
C LEU A 73 -10.16 1.78 12.71
N ILE A 74 -11.10 2.22 11.88
CA ILE A 74 -11.36 3.65 11.67
C ILE A 74 -11.99 4.25 12.92
N LYS A 75 -11.38 5.33 13.41
CA LYS A 75 -11.94 6.17 14.49
C LYS A 75 -12.19 7.58 13.99
N ASN A 76 -13.33 8.16 14.36
CA ASN A 76 -13.67 9.55 14.08
C ASN A 76 -12.86 10.52 14.96
N SER A 77 -13.03 11.83 14.76
CA SER A 77 -12.28 12.85 15.52
C SER A 77 -12.56 12.87 17.03
N ALA A 78 -13.64 12.24 17.49
CA ALA A 78 -13.94 12.05 18.90
C ALA A 78 -13.31 10.76 19.48
N GLY A 79 -12.55 10.01 18.68
CA GLY A 79 -11.90 8.76 19.07
C GLY A 79 -12.82 7.55 19.10
N GLN A 80 -14.05 7.68 18.58
CA GLN A 80 -15.04 6.60 18.55
C GLN A 80 -14.89 5.78 17.27
N LEU A 81 -15.14 4.47 17.35
CA LEU A 81 -15.14 3.60 16.17
C LEU A 81 -16.21 4.04 15.18
N GLU A 82 -15.83 4.14 13.91
CA GLU A 82 -16.79 4.26 12.82
C GLU A 82 -17.32 2.87 12.46
N LEU A 83 -18.64 2.77 12.36
CA LEU A 83 -19.33 1.54 12.01
C LEU A 83 -19.90 1.65 10.60
N ALA A 84 -19.75 0.58 9.82
CA ALA A 84 -20.44 0.47 8.54
C ALA A 84 -21.96 0.24 8.75
N LYS A 85 -22.72 0.18 7.66
CA LYS A 85 -24.19 -0.01 7.70
C LYS A 85 -24.62 -1.33 8.36
N ASP A 86 -23.72 -2.30 8.48
CA ASP A 86 -23.91 -3.57 9.17
C ASP A 86 -23.62 -3.50 10.68
N HIS A 87 -23.40 -2.29 11.21
CA HIS A 87 -23.07 -2.00 12.61
C HIS A 87 -21.76 -2.61 13.10
N LYS A 88 -20.85 -2.96 12.20
CA LYS A 88 -19.51 -3.50 12.53
C LYS A 88 -18.43 -2.49 12.15
N PRO A 89 -17.30 -2.43 12.87
CA PRO A 89 -16.19 -1.55 12.52
C PRO A 89 -15.49 -2.03 11.25
N LEU A 90 -14.72 -1.15 10.61
CA LEU A 90 -13.92 -1.45 9.41
C LEU A 90 -12.50 -0.90 9.57
N THR A 91 -11.54 -1.48 8.85
CA THR A 91 -10.15 -1.01 8.79
C THR A 91 -9.98 0.14 7.81
N SER A 92 -8.93 0.96 8.02
CA SER A 92 -8.58 2.04 7.08
C SER A 92 -8.11 1.49 5.72
N LEU A 93 -7.61 0.25 5.68
CA LEU A 93 -7.15 -0.42 4.47
C LEU A 93 -8.05 -1.61 4.14
N ILE A 94 -8.58 -1.64 2.92
CA ILE A 94 -9.40 -2.73 2.37
C ILE A 94 -8.96 -3.03 0.93
N TYR A 95 -9.36 -4.18 0.39
CA TYR A 95 -9.03 -4.57 -0.98
C TYR A 95 -10.27 -4.74 -1.87
N GLY A 96 -10.13 -4.50 -3.17
CA GLY A 96 -11.18 -4.79 -4.14
C GLY A 96 -11.38 -6.29 -4.35
N THR A 97 -10.29 -7.05 -4.46
CA THR A 97 -10.32 -8.52 -4.58
C THR A 97 -9.37 -9.13 -3.55
N GLY A 98 -9.54 -10.42 -3.24
CA GLY A 98 -8.53 -11.14 -2.46
C GLY A 98 -9.09 -12.17 -1.49
N PRO A 99 -8.19 -12.87 -0.76
CA PRO A 99 -8.57 -13.91 0.19
C PRO A 99 -9.31 -13.40 1.43
N GLY A 100 -9.35 -12.08 1.66
CA GLY A 100 -10.06 -11.45 2.77
C GLY A 100 -11.57 -11.29 2.58
N ALA A 101 -12.13 -11.75 1.46
CA ALA A 101 -13.56 -11.68 1.21
C ALA A 101 -14.31 -12.75 2.01
N TRP A 102 -15.51 -12.40 2.46
CA TRP A 102 -16.37 -13.29 3.24
C TRP A 102 -17.61 -13.71 2.46
N SER A 103 -17.87 -15.01 2.42
CA SER A 103 -19.13 -15.57 1.90
C SER A 103 -20.21 -15.46 2.99
N GLY A 104 -20.90 -14.33 3.05
CA GLY A 104 -22.02 -14.11 3.98
C GLY A 104 -21.86 -12.84 4.80
N SER A 105 -22.07 -12.94 6.12
CA SER A 105 -21.93 -11.78 7.00
C SER A 105 -20.47 -11.51 7.30
N ARG A 106 -20.05 -10.26 7.11
CA ARG A 106 -18.73 -9.75 7.46
C ARG A 106 -18.40 -9.98 8.94
N PRO A 107 -17.16 -10.30 9.35
CA PRO A 107 -16.82 -10.43 10.76
C PRO A 107 -16.91 -9.10 11.51
N ASP A 108 -17.14 -9.15 12.82
CA ASP A 108 -16.92 -8.01 13.70
C ASP A 108 -15.43 -7.96 14.07
N LEU A 109 -14.76 -6.86 13.73
CA LEU A 109 -13.33 -6.69 13.95
C LEU A 109 -12.98 -6.07 15.31
N THR A 110 -13.96 -5.77 16.17
CA THR A 110 -13.74 -5.08 17.46
C THR A 110 -12.72 -5.78 18.36
N SER A 111 -12.64 -7.11 18.30
CA SER A 111 -11.71 -7.94 19.10
C SER A 111 -10.55 -8.51 18.28
N VAL A 112 -10.41 -8.09 17.02
CA VAL A 112 -9.39 -8.58 16.09
C VAL A 112 -8.17 -7.68 16.17
N ASN A 113 -6.98 -8.28 16.32
CA ASN A 113 -5.73 -7.55 16.16
C ASN A 113 -5.44 -7.32 14.67
N THR A 114 -5.85 -6.17 14.16
CA THR A 114 -5.66 -5.81 12.74
C THR A 114 -4.22 -5.42 12.40
N ASP A 115 -3.36 -5.20 13.40
CA ASP A 115 -1.92 -4.97 13.26
C ASP A 115 -1.10 -6.29 13.26
N ASP A 116 -1.75 -7.44 13.42
CA ASP A 116 -1.05 -8.72 13.28
C ASP A 116 -0.50 -8.86 11.84
N LYS A 117 0.78 -9.21 11.70
CA LYS A 117 1.44 -9.43 10.40
C LYS A 117 0.73 -10.47 9.51
N ASN A 118 -0.10 -11.33 10.09
CA ASN A 118 -0.89 -12.35 9.41
C ASN A 118 -2.37 -11.99 9.30
N TYR A 119 -2.80 -10.82 9.79
CA TYR A 119 -4.13 -10.30 9.50
C TYR A 119 -4.30 -10.19 7.97
N VAL A 120 -5.46 -10.67 7.50
CA VAL A 120 -5.87 -10.61 6.09
C VAL A 120 -6.94 -9.54 6.02
N SER A 121 -6.60 -8.40 5.41
CA SER A 121 -7.52 -7.28 5.26
C SER A 121 -8.74 -7.67 4.45
N GLU A 122 -9.91 -7.14 4.82
CA GLU A 122 -11.17 -7.46 4.16
C GLU A 122 -11.14 -7.07 2.67
N SER A 123 -11.79 -7.88 1.83
CA SER A 123 -11.94 -7.58 0.41
C SER A 123 -13.37 -7.74 -0.10
N ALA A 124 -13.71 -7.03 -1.18
CA ALA A 124 -15.08 -7.00 -1.70
C ALA A 124 -15.44 -8.27 -2.49
N ILE A 125 -14.52 -8.76 -3.32
CA ILE A 125 -14.75 -9.92 -4.20
C ILE A 125 -13.81 -11.08 -3.83
N PRO A 126 -14.33 -12.29 -3.56
CA PRO A 126 -13.50 -13.45 -3.26
C PRO A 126 -12.68 -13.86 -4.49
N PHE A 127 -11.37 -13.72 -4.36
CA PHE A 127 -10.40 -14.09 -5.40
C PHE A 127 -9.06 -14.40 -4.73
N ASN A 128 -8.35 -15.45 -5.11
CA ASN A 128 -7.07 -15.78 -4.48
C ASN A 128 -6.08 -16.29 -5.54
N PRO A 129 -4.94 -15.60 -5.77
CA PRO A 129 -4.48 -14.38 -5.06
C PRO A 129 -5.31 -13.14 -5.43
N SER A 130 -5.27 -12.08 -4.60
CA SER A 130 -5.78 -10.73 -4.97
C SER A 130 -5.18 -10.28 -6.30
N THR A 131 -5.91 -9.48 -7.07
CA THR A 131 -5.45 -9.00 -8.38
C THR A 131 -4.57 -7.76 -8.28
N HIS A 132 -3.71 -7.55 -9.29
CA HIS A 132 -3.15 -6.22 -9.57
C HIS A 132 -4.28 -5.23 -9.89
N ALA A 133 -3.94 -3.95 -9.88
CA ALA A 133 -4.82 -2.88 -10.34
C ALA A 133 -4.17 -2.11 -11.50
N GLY A 134 -5.02 -1.56 -12.38
CA GLY A 134 -4.63 -1.02 -13.68
C GLY A 134 -4.63 0.51 -13.76
N GLU A 135 -4.75 1.19 -12.62
CA GLU A 135 -4.57 2.64 -12.55
C GLU A 135 -3.10 3.03 -12.70
N ASP A 136 -2.88 4.29 -13.10
CA ASP A 136 -1.55 4.85 -13.27
C ASP A 136 -0.76 4.79 -11.95
N VAL A 137 0.53 4.49 -12.07
CA VAL A 137 1.48 4.50 -10.96
C VAL A 137 2.44 5.68 -11.07
N ALA A 138 2.95 6.13 -9.93
CA ALA A 138 3.87 7.26 -9.89
C ALA A 138 5.26 6.91 -10.46
N ILE A 139 5.89 7.91 -11.07
CA ILE A 139 7.32 7.91 -11.39
C ILE A 139 7.94 9.08 -10.65
N TYR A 140 8.89 8.78 -9.76
CA TYR A 140 9.74 9.77 -9.10
C TYR A 140 11.13 9.71 -9.70
N ALA A 141 11.74 10.86 -9.97
CA ALA A 141 13.10 10.88 -10.49
C ALA A 141 13.91 12.03 -9.88
N LYS A 142 15.21 11.79 -9.69
CA LYS A 142 16.15 12.72 -9.09
C LYS A 142 17.49 12.68 -9.83
N ARG A 143 17.94 13.85 -10.27
CA ARG A 143 19.30 14.17 -10.77
C ARG A 143 19.43 15.69 -10.95
N THR A 144 20.65 16.20 -10.95
CA THR A 144 20.95 17.60 -11.33
C THR A 144 20.51 17.85 -12.78
N TYR A 145 19.68 18.87 -13.02
CA TYR A 145 19.11 19.22 -14.33
C TYR A 145 18.13 18.21 -14.95
N VAL A 146 17.39 17.45 -14.14
CA VAL A 146 16.24 16.68 -14.67
C VAL A 146 15.16 17.65 -15.14
N THR A 147 14.99 17.74 -16.46
CA THR A 147 13.81 18.32 -17.08
C THR A 147 13.15 17.22 -17.89
N PHE A 148 11.95 16.81 -17.48
CA PHE A 148 11.09 16.00 -18.33
C PHE A 148 10.49 16.92 -19.37
N VAL A 149 10.83 16.70 -20.64
CA VAL A 149 10.13 17.35 -21.75
C VAL A 149 8.99 16.41 -22.14
N PRO A 150 7.73 16.69 -21.75
CA PRO A 150 6.61 15.86 -22.20
C PRO A 150 6.53 15.97 -23.72
N ARG A 151 6.77 14.86 -24.41
CA ARG A 151 6.41 14.73 -25.82
C ARG A 151 4.98 14.23 -25.86
N TYR A 152 4.04 15.15 -26.06
CA TYR A 152 2.72 14.79 -26.53
C TYR A 152 2.88 14.36 -28.01
N THR A 153 2.47 13.14 -28.33
CA THR A 153 2.26 12.65 -29.71
C THR A 153 0.78 12.51 -29.97
#